data_AF-A0A4S8KKJ3-F1
#
_entry.id   AF-A0A4S8KKJ3-F1
#
_cell.length_a   1.000
_cell.length_b   1.000
_cell.length_c   1.000
_cell.angle_alpha   90.00
_cell.angle_beta   90.00
_cell.angle_gamma   90.00
#
_symmetry.space_group_name_H-M   'P 1'
#
loop_
_entity.id
_entity.type
_entity.pdbx_description
1 polymer ?
#
loop_
_entity_poly.entity_id
_entity_poly.type
_entity_poly.pdbx_seq_one_letter_code
_entity_poly.pdbx_strand_id
1 'polypeptide(L)'
;MTRSFRKQKSEQKLHAHTKDSIQRRDPSISTLTTKYNSLCDEMAALIAKGKASTNAQVPRKINKESLFDLDVDKDIWQTFGLSDDDGEIPPPWMADESVRKGIRAMLELDRCREENARLKIQRQALQEWFVEEWQVLTIALGRVKGGVVVLINDLHESRSGNTGTRRQVTCGPKRLTCDLSMT
;
A
#
# COMPACT_ATOMS: atom_id res chain seq x y z
N MET A 1 35.94 -27.77 -19.87
CA MET A 1 36.32 -27.69 -18.43
C MET A 1 36.24 -26.27 -17.84
N THR A 2 36.67 -25.22 -18.55
CA THR A 2 36.74 -23.83 -18.03
C THR A 2 35.39 -23.17 -17.71
N ARG A 3 34.33 -23.49 -18.45
CA ARG A 3 32.98 -22.91 -18.25
C ARG A 3 32.31 -23.42 -16.96
N SER A 4 32.43 -24.70 -16.65
CA SER A 4 31.87 -25.30 -15.42
C SER A 4 32.55 -24.74 -14.16
N PHE A 5 33.88 -24.56 -14.21
CA PHE A 5 34.64 -23.96 -13.11
C PHE A 5 34.25 -22.49 -12.84
N ARG A 6 34.01 -21.69 -13.90
CA ARG A 6 33.54 -20.31 -13.75
C ARG A 6 32.15 -20.26 -13.11
N LYS A 7 31.24 -21.15 -13.49
CA LYS A 7 29.89 -21.26 -12.92
C LYS A 7 29.93 -21.62 -11.42
N GLN A 8 30.74 -22.62 -11.05
CA GLN A 8 30.93 -23.02 -9.66
C GLN A 8 31.52 -21.87 -8.81
N LYS A 9 32.51 -21.13 -9.35
CA LYS A 9 33.06 -19.94 -8.66
C LYS A 9 32.01 -18.83 -8.48
N SER A 10 31.14 -18.59 -9.45
CA SER A 10 30.07 -17.59 -9.30
C SER A 10 29.03 -18.01 -8.26
N GLU A 11 28.64 -19.30 -8.24
CA GLU A 11 27.69 -19.83 -7.25
C GLU A 11 28.28 -19.76 -5.82
N GLN A 12 29.55 -20.12 -5.64
CA GLN A 12 30.24 -19.99 -4.35
C GLN A 12 30.27 -18.54 -3.85
N LYS A 13 30.51 -17.57 -4.74
CA LYS A 13 30.47 -16.14 -4.39
C LYS A 13 29.08 -15.68 -3.98
N LEU A 14 28.05 -16.14 -4.69
CA LEU A 14 26.66 -15.84 -4.35
C LEU A 14 26.28 -16.43 -2.97
N HIS A 15 26.68 -17.67 -2.70
CA HIS A 15 26.48 -18.30 -1.40
C HIS A 15 27.21 -17.56 -0.28
N ALA A 16 28.46 -17.16 -0.49
CA ALA A 16 29.23 -16.38 0.49
C ALA A 16 28.54 -15.02 0.77
N HIS A 17 28.15 -14.29 -0.28
CA HIS A 17 27.45 -13.02 -0.12
C HIS A 17 26.12 -13.18 0.65
N THR A 18 25.38 -14.25 0.36
CA THR A 18 24.12 -14.56 1.05
C THR A 18 24.37 -14.89 2.53
N LYS A 19 25.36 -15.74 2.82
CA LYS A 19 25.76 -16.10 4.18
C LYS A 19 26.19 -14.86 4.98
N ASP A 20 27.04 -14.01 4.42
CA ASP A 20 27.50 -12.78 5.08
C ASP A 20 26.33 -11.83 5.38
N SER A 21 25.39 -11.72 4.44
CA SER A 21 24.20 -10.88 4.61
C SER A 21 23.29 -11.39 5.73
N ILE A 22 23.18 -12.71 5.89
CA ILE A 22 22.44 -13.35 7.00
C ILE A 22 23.17 -13.11 8.32
N GLN A 23 24.46 -13.43 8.39
CA GLN A 23 25.28 -13.30 9.60
C GLN A 23 25.31 -11.88 10.17
N ARG A 24 25.23 -10.86 9.31
CA ARG A 24 25.14 -9.45 9.76
C ARG A 24 23.84 -9.14 10.50
N ARG A 25 22.75 -9.87 10.23
CA ARG A 25 21.44 -9.64 10.86
C ARG A 25 21.24 -10.47 12.12
N ASP A 26 21.87 -11.64 12.22
CA ASP A 26 21.78 -12.54 13.38
C ASP A 26 21.91 -11.84 14.75
N PRO A 27 22.88 -10.94 15.00
CA PRO A 27 22.99 -10.27 16.30
C PRO A 27 21.80 -9.34 16.56
N SER A 28 21.34 -8.60 15.55
CA SER A 28 20.19 -7.70 15.70
C SER A 28 18.91 -8.50 16.01
N ILE A 29 18.68 -9.60 15.30
CA ILE A 29 17.54 -10.49 15.52
C ILE A 29 17.60 -11.13 16.92
N SER A 30 18.78 -11.54 17.38
CA SER A 30 18.99 -12.09 18.72
C SER A 30 18.69 -11.07 19.84
N THR A 31 19.09 -9.81 19.63
CA THR A 31 18.77 -8.73 20.59
C THR A 31 17.27 -8.46 20.66
N LEU A 32 16.58 -8.45 19.52
CA LEU A 32 15.13 -8.29 19.45
C LEU A 32 14.40 -9.44 20.14
N THR A 33 14.83 -10.67 19.90
CA THR A 33 14.29 -11.88 20.55
C THR A 33 14.43 -11.80 22.07
N THR A 34 15.56 -11.29 22.55
CA THR A 34 15.79 -11.07 23.98
C THR A 34 14.83 -10.05 24.58
N LYS A 35 14.62 -8.91 23.89
CA LYS A 35 13.66 -7.88 24.30
C LYS A 35 12.22 -8.40 24.28
N TYR A 36 11.85 -9.17 23.26
CA TYR A 36 10.54 -9.79 23.17
C TYR A 36 10.29 -10.73 24.36
N ASN A 37 11.25 -11.62 24.66
CA ASN A 37 11.11 -12.55 25.77
C ASN A 37 11.03 -11.83 27.13
N SER A 38 11.73 -10.72 27.32
CA SER A 38 11.62 -9.92 28.55
C SER A 38 10.25 -9.24 28.68
N LEU A 39 9.68 -8.74 27.57
CA LEU A 39 8.32 -8.20 27.57
C LEU A 39 7.27 -9.28 27.88
N CYS A 40 7.48 -10.52 27.44
CA CYS A 40 6.63 -11.65 27.83
C CYS A 40 6.66 -11.89 29.34
N ASP A 41 7.84 -11.78 29.97
CA ASP A 41 7.97 -11.89 31.44
C ASP A 41 7.26 -10.75 32.17
N GLU A 42 7.39 -9.52 31.67
CA GLU A 42 6.68 -8.37 32.23
C GLU A 42 5.16 -8.53 32.13
N MET A 43 4.65 -8.99 30.98
CA MET A 43 3.23 -9.29 30.79
C MET A 43 2.75 -10.39 31.74
N ALA A 44 3.50 -11.47 31.89
CA ALA A 44 3.19 -12.54 32.85
C ALA A 44 3.11 -12.01 34.29
N ALA A 45 4.05 -11.14 34.67
CA ALA A 45 4.05 -10.53 35.99
C ALA A 45 2.86 -9.57 36.21
N LEU A 46 2.41 -8.84 35.18
CA LEU A 46 1.24 -7.97 35.26
C LEU A 46 -0.07 -8.75 35.37
N ILE A 47 -0.20 -9.86 34.63
CA ILE A 47 -1.34 -10.78 34.71
C ILE A 47 -1.39 -11.42 36.11
N ALA A 48 -0.27 -11.90 36.63
CA ALA A 48 -0.20 -12.48 37.98
C ALA A 48 -0.56 -11.46 39.08
N LYS A 49 -0.30 -10.17 38.85
CA LYS A 49 -0.68 -9.07 39.77
C LYS A 49 -2.15 -8.61 39.61
N GLY A 50 -2.92 -9.22 38.71
CA GLY A 50 -4.31 -8.85 38.44
C GLY A 50 -4.47 -7.47 37.78
N LYS A 51 -3.40 -6.94 37.16
CA LYS A 51 -3.41 -5.62 36.50
C LYS A 51 -3.72 -5.69 35.00
N ALA A 52 -3.92 -6.89 34.47
CA ALA A 52 -4.27 -7.13 33.07
C ALA A 52 -5.78 -7.39 32.92
N SER A 53 -6.29 -7.36 31.69
CA SER A 53 -7.69 -7.68 31.42
C SER A 53 -8.01 -9.15 31.74
N THR A 54 -9.28 -9.45 32.01
CA THR A 54 -9.77 -10.76 32.48
C THR A 54 -9.34 -11.94 31.60
N ASN A 55 -9.08 -11.72 30.31
CA ASN A 55 -8.68 -12.76 29.36
C ASN A 55 -7.29 -12.51 28.73
N ALA A 56 -6.45 -11.70 29.38
CA ALA A 56 -5.11 -11.44 28.87
C ALA A 56 -4.26 -12.74 28.93
N GLN A 57 -3.75 -13.16 27.77
CA GLN A 57 -2.84 -14.29 27.65
C GLN A 57 -1.44 -13.79 27.30
N VAL A 58 -0.43 -14.42 27.90
CA VAL A 58 0.98 -14.10 27.60
C VAL A 58 1.37 -14.78 26.28
N PRO A 59 1.96 -14.06 25.32
CA PRO A 59 2.53 -14.66 24.11
C PRO A 59 3.62 -15.70 24.44
N ARG A 60 3.80 -16.70 23.58
CA ARG A 60 4.82 -17.74 23.80
C ARG A 60 6.21 -17.16 23.55
N LYS A 61 7.15 -17.44 24.45
CA LYS A 61 8.56 -17.05 24.29
C LYS A 61 9.21 -17.76 23.11
N ILE A 62 10.14 -17.05 22.48
CA ILE A 62 10.94 -17.59 21.38
C ILE A 62 12.18 -18.28 21.95
N ASN A 63 12.43 -19.52 21.52
CA ASN A 63 13.66 -20.26 21.81
C ASN A 63 14.83 -19.63 21.04
N LYS A 64 15.90 -19.25 21.75
CA LYS A 64 17.06 -18.56 21.14
C LYS A 64 18.04 -19.54 20.52
N GLU A 65 18.17 -20.72 21.13
CA GLU A 65 19.09 -21.77 20.73
C GLU A 65 18.71 -22.34 19.36
N SER A 66 17.42 -22.47 19.08
CA SER A 66 16.90 -22.97 17.80
C SER A 66 16.40 -21.87 16.86
N LEU A 67 16.74 -20.60 17.12
CA LEU A 67 16.19 -19.44 16.39
C LEU A 67 16.62 -19.40 14.92
N PHE A 68 17.84 -19.83 14.63
CA PHE A 68 18.44 -19.78 13.30
C PHE A 68 18.44 -21.14 12.58
N ASP A 69 17.84 -22.15 13.20
CA ASP A 69 17.67 -23.45 12.56
C ASP A 69 16.64 -23.34 11.44
N LEU A 70 17.01 -23.84 10.25
CA LEU A 70 16.17 -23.87 9.06
C LEU A 70 15.14 -25.00 9.15
N ASP A 71 14.17 -24.85 10.04
CA ASP A 71 13.05 -25.76 10.17
C ASP A 71 11.75 -25.07 9.72
N VAL A 72 10.87 -25.83 9.09
CA VAL A 72 9.62 -25.31 8.51
C VAL A 72 8.57 -25.08 9.61
N ASP A 73 8.61 -25.90 10.66
CA ASP A 73 7.63 -25.89 11.77
C ASP A 73 8.19 -25.18 13.01
N LYS A 74 8.81 -24.00 12.84
CA LYS A 74 9.29 -23.22 13.99
C LYS A 74 8.15 -22.49 14.68
N ASP A 75 8.13 -22.59 16.00
CA ASP A 75 7.30 -21.82 16.95
C ASP A 75 7.41 -20.30 16.84
N ILE A 76 8.23 -19.76 15.94
CA ILE A 76 8.27 -18.33 15.62
C ILE A 76 7.08 -17.91 14.73
N TRP A 77 6.49 -18.86 13.99
CA TRP A 77 5.30 -18.66 13.17
C TRP A 77 4.02 -18.81 14.00
N GLN A 78 3.98 -18.17 15.18
CA GLN A 78 2.85 -18.31 16.10
C GLN A 78 1.55 -17.83 15.44
N THR A 79 0.59 -18.74 15.35
CA THR A 79 -0.76 -18.52 14.83
C THR A 79 -1.71 -18.06 15.93
N PHE A 80 -1.27 -17.20 16.85
CA PHE A 80 -2.17 -16.66 17.88
C PHE A 80 -3.38 -15.97 17.23
N GLY A 81 -4.57 -16.58 17.38
CA GLY A 81 -5.82 -16.16 16.72
C GLY A 81 -6.25 -16.98 15.50
N LEU A 82 -5.47 -17.97 15.08
CA LEU A 82 -5.90 -19.08 14.24
C LEU A 82 -5.77 -20.32 15.13
N SER A 83 -6.80 -20.60 15.94
CA SER A 83 -6.83 -21.88 16.64
C SER A 83 -6.72 -23.00 15.62
N ASP A 84 -5.84 -23.98 15.87
CA ASP A 84 -5.88 -25.31 15.25
C ASP A 84 -7.13 -26.10 15.71
N ASP A 85 -8.24 -25.41 15.99
CA ASP A 85 -9.54 -26.06 15.96
C ASP A 85 -9.84 -26.26 14.48
N ASP A 86 -9.34 -27.39 13.96
CA ASP A 86 -9.61 -27.90 12.61
C ASP A 86 -11.12 -28.06 12.31
N GLY A 87 -12.00 -27.70 13.27
CA GLY A 87 -13.45 -27.65 13.18
C GLY A 87 -14.06 -26.26 12.87
N GLU A 88 -13.31 -25.15 12.89
CA GLU A 88 -13.89 -23.85 12.51
C GLU A 88 -14.03 -23.74 10.99
N ILE A 89 -15.28 -23.76 10.51
CA ILE A 89 -15.62 -23.54 9.10
C ILE A 89 -15.00 -22.21 8.68
N PRO A 90 -14.09 -22.19 7.67
CA PRO A 90 -13.45 -20.95 7.26
C PRO A 90 -14.50 -19.93 6.83
N PRO A 91 -14.27 -18.62 7.08
CA PRO A 91 -15.27 -17.61 6.76
C PRO A 91 -15.59 -17.62 5.25
N PRO A 92 -16.81 -17.24 4.84
CA PRO A 92 -17.23 -17.39 3.44
C PRO A 92 -16.36 -16.67 2.41
N TRP A 93 -15.72 -15.54 2.76
CA TRP A 93 -14.78 -14.86 1.87
C TRP A 93 -13.50 -15.67 1.60
N MET A 94 -13.21 -16.68 2.42
CA MET A 94 -12.09 -17.61 2.27
C MET A 94 -12.53 -18.91 1.57
N ALA A 95 -13.68 -19.48 1.98
CA ALA A 95 -14.15 -20.78 1.50
C ALA A 95 -15.06 -20.75 0.25
N ASP A 96 -15.91 -19.73 0.09
CA ASP A 96 -16.93 -19.68 -0.95
C ASP A 96 -16.44 -18.87 -2.17
N GLU A 97 -16.34 -19.53 -3.32
CA GLU A 97 -15.92 -18.91 -4.57
C GLU A 97 -16.89 -17.83 -5.07
N SER A 98 -18.19 -17.99 -4.82
CA SER A 98 -19.20 -17.01 -5.20
C SER A 98 -19.01 -15.70 -4.43
N VAL A 99 -18.74 -15.80 -3.13
CA VAL A 99 -18.44 -14.64 -2.27
C VAL A 99 -17.17 -13.95 -2.73
N ARG A 100 -16.10 -14.70 -3.03
CA ARG A 100 -14.85 -14.12 -3.57
C ARG A 100 -15.05 -13.41 -4.90
N LYS A 101 -15.82 -14.00 -5.81
CA LYS A 101 -16.18 -13.37 -7.08
C LYS A 101 -17.00 -12.10 -6.86
N GLY A 102 -17.96 -12.12 -5.95
CA GLY A 102 -18.76 -10.95 -5.58
C GLY A 102 -17.91 -9.81 -5.03
N ILE A 103 -16.98 -10.09 -4.10
CA ILE A 103 -16.06 -9.09 -3.55
C ILE A 103 -15.20 -8.48 -4.65
N ARG A 104 -14.60 -9.31 -5.53
CA ARG A 104 -13.79 -8.81 -6.66
C ARG A 104 -14.60 -7.92 -7.60
N ALA A 105 -15.82 -8.34 -7.97
CA ALA A 105 -16.70 -7.58 -8.84
C ALA A 105 -17.11 -6.23 -8.22
N MET A 106 -17.40 -6.20 -6.92
CA MET A 106 -17.70 -4.97 -6.19
C MET A 106 -16.51 -3.99 -6.22
N LEU A 107 -15.30 -4.49 -5.90
CA LEU A 107 -14.08 -3.67 -5.91
C LEU A 107 -13.75 -3.17 -7.32
N GLU A 108 -13.98 -3.99 -8.35
CA GLU A 108 -13.80 -3.59 -9.74
C GLU A 108 -14.79 -2.49 -10.15
N LEU A 109 -16.06 -2.61 -9.76
CA LEU A 109 -17.07 -1.58 -9.99
C LEU A 109 -16.67 -0.23 -9.34
N ASP A 110 -16.21 -0.26 -8.09
CA ASP A 110 -15.79 0.95 -7.39
C ASP A 110 -14.56 1.58 -8.05
N ARG A 111 -13.59 0.77 -8.48
CA ARG A 111 -12.45 1.25 -9.26
C ARG A 111 -12.87 1.86 -10.59
N CYS A 112 -13.84 1.26 -11.30
CA CYS A 112 -14.38 1.83 -12.52
C CYS A 112 -15.06 3.19 -12.28
N ARG A 113 -15.77 3.35 -11.15
CA ARG A 113 -16.39 4.64 -10.77
C ARG A 113 -15.34 5.71 -10.50
N GLU A 114 -14.31 5.37 -9.74
CA GLU A 114 -13.17 6.26 -9.48
C GLU A 114 -12.49 6.69 -10.78
N GLU A 115 -12.18 5.72 -11.65
CA GLU A 115 -11.53 5.99 -12.93
C GLU A 115 -12.38 6.88 -13.83
N ASN A 116 -13.69 6.63 -13.89
CA ASN A 116 -14.61 7.46 -14.68
C ASN A 116 -14.68 8.89 -14.14
N ALA A 117 -14.67 9.08 -12.81
CA ALA A 117 -14.57 10.41 -12.21
C ALA A 117 -13.26 11.11 -12.58
N ARG A 118 -12.14 10.38 -12.51
CA ARG A 118 -10.82 10.90 -12.91
C ARG A 118 -10.76 11.29 -14.39
N LEU A 119 -11.28 10.43 -15.27
CA LEU A 119 -11.33 10.69 -16.72
C LEU A 119 -12.20 11.91 -17.06
N LYS A 120 -13.30 12.14 -16.35
CA LYS A 120 -14.12 13.35 -16.53
C LYS A 120 -13.33 14.62 -16.22
N ILE A 121 -12.56 14.59 -15.13
CA ILE A 121 -11.69 15.72 -14.73
C ILE A 121 -10.59 15.94 -15.78
N GLN A 122 -9.91 14.87 -16.21
CA GLN A 122 -8.86 14.97 -17.22
C GLN A 122 -9.39 15.47 -18.56
N ARG A 123 -10.55 14.98 -19.01
CA ARG A 123 -11.22 15.45 -20.22
C ARG A 123 -11.52 16.93 -20.14
N GLN A 124 -12.08 17.39 -19.02
CA GLN A 124 -12.38 18.81 -18.81
C GLN A 124 -11.11 19.65 -18.88
N ALA A 125 -10.05 19.25 -18.17
CA ALA A 125 -8.78 19.96 -18.19
C ALA A 125 -8.17 20.05 -19.60
N LEU A 126 -8.24 18.97 -20.40
CA LEU A 126 -7.77 18.98 -21.79
C LEU A 126 -8.59 19.91 -22.69
N GLN A 127 -9.91 19.95 -22.50
CA GLN A 127 -10.79 20.84 -23.27
C GLN A 127 -10.54 22.31 -22.91
N GLU A 128 -10.41 22.63 -21.62
CA GLU A 128 -10.08 23.97 -21.14
C GLU A 128 -8.72 24.42 -21.70
N TRP A 129 -7.70 23.58 -21.56
CA TRP A 129 -6.37 23.87 -22.11
C TRP A 129 -6.40 24.09 -23.62
N PHE A 130 -7.11 23.25 -24.39
CA PHE A 130 -7.19 23.42 -25.84
C PHE A 130 -7.85 24.73 -26.25
N VAL A 131 -8.91 25.15 -25.55
CA VAL A 131 -9.58 26.43 -25.81
C VAL A 131 -8.64 27.60 -25.52
N GLU A 132 -7.90 27.56 -24.41
CA GLU A 132 -6.91 28.57 -24.05
C GLU A 132 -5.81 28.68 -25.12
N GLU A 133 -5.20 27.57 -25.51
CA GLU A 133 -4.15 27.56 -26.55
C GLU A 133 -4.69 28.04 -27.91
N TRP A 134 -5.90 27.63 -28.28
CA TRP A 134 -6.54 28.07 -29.51
C TRP A 134 -6.77 29.59 -29.53
N GLN A 135 -7.19 30.17 -28.40
CA GLN A 135 -7.34 31.61 -28.26
C GLN A 135 -6.00 32.34 -28.41
N VAL A 136 -4.93 31.83 -27.77
CA VAL A 136 -3.58 32.39 -27.91
C VAL A 136 -3.12 32.39 -29.36
N LEU A 137 -3.28 31.27 -30.06
CA LEU A 137 -2.92 31.17 -31.49
C LEU A 137 -3.75 32.11 -32.36
N THR A 138 -5.05 32.22 -32.10
CA THR A 138 -5.94 33.11 -32.85
C THR A 138 -5.54 34.58 -32.68
N ILE A 139 -5.19 34.99 -31.46
CA ILE A 139 -4.68 36.34 -31.16
C ILE A 139 -3.35 36.58 -31.88
N ALA A 140 -2.41 35.62 -31.81
CA ALA A 140 -1.12 35.74 -32.49
C ALA A 140 -1.29 35.89 -34.01
N LEU A 141 -2.17 35.09 -34.62
CA LEU A 141 -2.46 35.16 -36.05
C LEU A 141 -3.10 36.50 -36.45
N GLY A 142 -4.01 37.03 -35.63
CA GLY A 142 -4.60 38.36 -35.82
C GLY A 142 -3.56 39.48 -35.78
N ARG A 143 -2.57 39.39 -34.88
CA ARG A 143 -1.48 40.36 -34.75
C ARG A 143 -0.48 40.32 -35.90
N VAL A 144 -0.15 39.13 -36.42
CA VAL A 144 0.70 38.96 -37.62
C VAL A 144 0.05 39.63 -38.82
N LYS A 145 -1.28 39.50 -38.99
CA LYS A 145 -2.02 40.20 -40.05
C LYS A 145 -2.06 41.73 -39.87
N GLY A 146 -1.87 42.23 -38.65
CA GLY A 146 -1.81 43.65 -38.29
C GLY A 146 -0.40 44.27 -38.32
N GLY A 147 0.65 43.53 -38.68
CA GLY A 147 1.98 44.08 -38.95
C GLY A 147 2.85 44.42 -37.73
N VAL A 148 2.53 43.93 -36.53
CA VAL A 148 3.39 44.10 -35.34
C VAL A 148 3.79 42.73 -34.77
N VAL A 149 5.08 42.41 -34.87
CA VAL A 149 5.69 41.20 -34.29
C VAL A 149 6.30 41.57 -32.94
N VAL A 150 5.72 41.06 -31.85
CA VAL A 150 6.34 41.05 -30.51
C VAL A 150 6.41 39.60 -30.03
N LEU A 151 7.55 39.23 -29.45
CA LEU A 151 7.94 37.87 -29.09
C LEU A 151 6.99 37.25 -28.03
N ILE A 152 6.64 35.97 -28.23
CA ILE A 152 5.64 35.17 -27.49
C ILE A 152 6.13 34.77 -26.08
N ASN A 153 7.01 35.55 -25.44
CA ASN A 153 7.59 35.15 -24.15
C ASN A 153 6.77 35.59 -22.93
N ASP A 154 5.75 36.44 -23.07
CA ASP A 154 5.09 37.05 -21.90
C ASP A 154 3.89 36.28 -21.32
N LEU A 155 3.46 35.16 -21.94
CA LEU A 155 2.30 34.39 -21.45
C LEU A 155 2.67 33.18 -20.55
N HIS A 156 3.93 32.74 -20.56
CA HIS A 156 4.33 31.57 -19.76
C HIS A 156 4.56 31.90 -18.27
N GLU A 157 4.62 33.18 -17.90
CA GLU A 157 4.87 33.63 -16.51
C GLU A 157 3.58 33.73 -15.66
N SER A 158 2.40 33.80 -16.31
CA SER A 158 1.09 33.65 -15.63
C SER A 158 0.78 32.20 -15.23
N ARG A 159 1.58 31.23 -15.71
CA ARG A 159 1.42 29.78 -15.48
C ARG A 159 1.87 29.33 -14.08
N SER A 160 2.66 30.15 -13.37
CA SER A 160 3.17 29.86 -12.02
C SER A 160 2.27 30.41 -10.89
N GLY A 161 1.43 31.40 -11.16
CA GLY A 161 0.64 32.09 -10.13
C GLY A 161 -0.69 31.41 -9.73
N ASN A 162 -1.22 30.49 -10.54
CA ASN A 162 -2.59 29.97 -10.33
C ASN A 162 -2.65 28.47 -9.95
N THR A 163 -1.51 27.80 -9.75
CA THR A 163 -1.47 26.43 -9.20
C THR A 163 -1.71 26.38 -7.67
N GLY A 164 -2.00 27.53 -7.05
CA GLY A 164 -2.10 27.70 -5.60
C GLY A 164 -3.50 27.54 -4.99
N THR A 165 -4.55 27.24 -5.76
CA THR A 165 -5.86 26.92 -5.16
C THR A 165 -6.16 25.44 -5.33
N ARG A 166 -5.57 24.62 -4.45
CA ARG A 166 -6.17 23.34 -4.07
C ARG A 166 -7.56 23.65 -3.53
N ARG A 167 -8.56 23.73 -4.40
CA ARG A 167 -9.96 23.69 -3.97
C ARG A 167 -10.13 22.36 -3.27
N GLN A 168 -10.14 22.39 -1.94
CA GLN A 168 -10.62 21.28 -1.15
C GLN A 168 -12.00 20.93 -1.70
N VAL A 169 -12.10 19.75 -2.31
CA VAL A 169 -13.38 19.10 -2.47
C VAL A 169 -13.78 18.71 -1.05
N THR A 170 -14.49 19.61 -0.37
CA THR A 170 -15.06 19.30 0.94
C THR A 170 -16.18 18.29 0.71
N CYS A 171 -15.88 17.04 1.04
CA CYS A 171 -16.91 16.01 1.19
C CYS A 171 -17.67 16.35 2.48
N GLY A 172 -18.93 16.77 2.37
CA GLY A 172 -19.81 17.11 3.49
C GLY A 172 -21.27 16.82 3.17
N PRO A 173 -22.08 16.35 4.15
CA PRO A 173 -23.08 15.33 3.93
C PRO A 173 -24.44 15.92 3.55
N LYS A 174 -25.10 15.35 2.53
CA LYS A 174 -26.56 15.47 2.38
C LYS A 174 -27.18 14.12 2.08
N ARG A 175 -27.56 13.48 3.19
CA ARG A 175 -28.66 12.52 3.33
C ARG A 175 -29.88 13.05 2.55
N LEU A 176 -30.35 12.30 1.56
CA LEU A 176 -31.69 12.42 1.01
C LEU A 176 -32.30 11.02 0.95
N THR A 177 -33.42 10.92 1.65
CA THR A 177 -34.29 9.76 1.84
C THR A 177 -34.94 9.37 0.53
N CYS A 178 -34.90 8.08 0.20
CA CYS A 178 -35.74 7.51 -0.85
C CYS A 178 -37.03 6.99 -0.20
N ASP A 179 -38.08 7.80 -0.21
CA ASP A 179 -39.45 7.30 -0.12
C ASP A 179 -40.10 7.52 -1.49
N LEU A 180 -40.27 6.42 -2.22
CA LEU A 180 -41.31 6.29 -3.23
C LEU A 180 -41.84 4.86 -3.17
N SER A 181 -42.83 4.69 -2.31
CA SER A 181 -43.89 3.73 -2.47
C SER A 181 -44.67 4.05 -3.74
N MET A 182 -44.74 3.08 -4.66
CA MET A 182 -45.88 2.96 -5.56
C MET A 182 -46.20 1.46 -5.67
N THR A 183 -47.39 1.15 -5.18
CA THR A 183 -48.22 -0.02 -5.48
C THR A 183 -48.39 -0.23 -6.98
#